data_AF-A0A950XNZ4-F1
#
_entry.id   AF-A0A950XNZ4-F1
#
_cell.length_a   1.000
_cell.length_b   1.000
_cell.length_c   1.000
_cell.angle_alpha   90.00
_cell.angle_beta   90.00
_cell.angle_gamma   90.00
#
_symmetry.space_group_name_H-M   'P 1'
#
loop_
_entity.id
_entity.type
_entity.pdbx_description
1 polymer ?
#
loop_
_entity_poly.entity_id
_entity_poly.type
_entity_poly.pdbx_seq_one_letter_code
_entity_poly.pdbx_strand_id
1 'polypeptide(L)'
;MPDPEAGQAAGTPVRLLGSVRELSDGELPQLYVYPADRLWVRANFIASLDGGATVGGTTGGLGGPGDRALFNLLRALADVIVVGAGTVRVESYGGARLTVAERQHRQARGQSEVPQLAIVTQSGRLDRDMPVFTRTEVPPLVLTCAAATDDTRQRLA
;
A
#
# COMPACT_ATOMS: atom_id res chain seq x y z
N MET A 1 -44.59 34.33 30.45
CA MET A 1 -43.28 34.04 31.05
C MET A 1 -42.64 32.95 30.21
N PRO A 2 -41.59 33.24 29.43
CA PRO A 2 -40.84 32.19 28.74
C PRO A 2 -39.95 31.44 29.74
N ASP A 3 -39.81 30.14 29.51
CA ASP A 3 -39.07 29.17 30.32
C ASP A 3 -37.56 29.50 30.32
N PRO A 4 -36.88 29.61 31.48
CA PRO A 4 -35.48 30.05 31.54
C PRO A 4 -34.44 28.93 31.31
N GLU A 5 -34.84 27.71 30.96
CA GLU A 5 -33.92 26.56 30.79
C GLU A 5 -33.73 26.06 29.35
N ALA A 6 -33.80 26.95 28.36
CA ALA A 6 -33.21 26.68 27.03
C ALA A 6 -31.70 27.00 27.00
N GLY A 7 -31.00 26.71 28.09
CA GLY A 7 -29.54 26.75 28.18
C GLY A 7 -28.99 25.38 27.85
N GLN A 8 -29.15 24.92 26.60
CA GLN A 8 -28.45 23.73 26.13
C GLN A 8 -26.96 24.03 26.26
N ALA A 9 -26.32 23.43 27.27
CA ALA A 9 -24.88 23.50 27.43
C ALA A 9 -24.27 22.99 26.13
N ALA A 10 -23.82 23.91 25.28
CA ALA A 10 -23.14 23.62 24.04
C ALA A 10 -21.75 23.08 24.42
N GLY A 11 -21.72 21.86 24.94
CA GLY A 11 -20.49 21.15 25.24
C GLY A 11 -19.69 21.03 23.96
N THR A 12 -18.41 21.39 24.02
CA THR A 12 -17.50 21.25 22.89
C THR A 12 -17.57 19.80 22.40
N PRO A 13 -17.78 19.53 21.09
CA PRO A 13 -17.91 18.17 20.56
C PRO A 13 -16.53 17.46 20.49
N VAL A 14 -15.84 17.38 21.63
CA VAL A 14 -14.54 16.73 21.78
C VAL A 14 -14.75 15.40 22.49
N ARG A 15 -14.18 14.33 21.92
CA ARG A 15 -14.14 13.00 22.52
C ARG A 15 -12.70 12.54 22.66
N LEU A 16 -12.33 12.13 23.87
CA LEU A 16 -11.04 11.50 24.12
C LEU A 16 -11.03 10.10 23.47
N LEU A 17 -10.02 9.81 22.66
CA LEU A 17 -9.75 8.47 22.17
C LEU A 17 -8.79 7.76 23.12
N GLY A 18 -9.08 6.49 23.40
CA GLY A 18 -8.22 5.59 24.16
C GLY A 18 -8.34 4.18 23.61
N SER A 19 -7.38 3.31 23.95
CA SER A 19 -7.44 1.90 23.59
C SER A 19 -8.65 1.25 24.26
N VAL A 20 -9.58 0.74 23.46
CA VAL A 20 -10.78 0.04 23.96
C VAL A 20 -10.67 -1.48 23.89
N ARG A 21 -9.73 -2.00 23.08
CA ARG A 21 -9.42 -3.41 22.92
C ARG A 21 -8.10 -3.62 22.19
N GLU A 22 -7.55 -4.82 22.29
CA GLU A 22 -6.48 -5.30 21.43
C GLU A 22 -7.05 -5.95 20.16
N LEU A 23 -6.26 -5.96 19.08
CA LEU A 23 -6.60 -6.64 17.83
C LEU A 23 -5.85 -7.96 17.77
N SER A 24 -6.56 -9.04 17.48
CA SER A 24 -5.95 -10.30 17.06
C SER A 24 -5.56 -10.26 15.57
N ASP A 25 -4.66 -11.15 15.16
CA ASP A 25 -4.19 -11.25 13.78
C ASP A 25 -5.33 -11.49 12.77
N GLY A 26 -6.42 -12.13 13.18
CA GLY A 26 -7.58 -12.41 12.32
C GLY A 26 -8.51 -11.21 12.12
N GLU A 27 -8.46 -10.21 12.99
CA GLU A 27 -9.35 -9.05 12.95
C GLU A 27 -8.78 -7.91 12.10
N LEU A 28 -7.45 -7.75 12.10
CA LEU A 28 -6.79 -6.69 11.35
C LEU A 28 -7.10 -6.75 9.84
N PRO A 29 -7.08 -7.91 9.15
CA PRO A 29 -7.48 -8.00 7.75
C PRO A 29 -8.92 -7.52 7.49
N GLN A 30 -9.84 -7.74 8.44
CA GLN A 30 -11.25 -7.36 8.29
C GLN A 30 -11.43 -5.85 8.29
N LEU A 31 -10.61 -5.12 9.05
CA LEU A 31 -10.60 -3.66 9.06
C LEU A 31 -10.11 -3.05 7.74
N TYR A 32 -9.37 -3.83 6.94
CA TYR A 32 -8.75 -3.39 5.69
C TYR A 32 -9.26 -4.16 4.46
N VAL A 33 -10.39 -4.86 4.55
CA VAL A 33 -10.96 -5.57 3.40
C VAL A 33 -11.32 -4.59 2.27
N TYR A 34 -11.18 -5.04 1.02
CA TYR A 34 -11.62 -4.28 -0.15
C TYR A 34 -13.12 -4.50 -0.38
N PRO A 35 -13.86 -3.47 -0.86
CA PRO A 35 -15.23 -3.68 -1.36
C PRO A 35 -15.23 -4.65 -2.55
N ALA A 36 -16.14 -5.62 -2.55
CA ALA A 36 -16.17 -6.68 -3.57
C ALA A 36 -16.84 -6.27 -4.89
N ASP A 37 -17.59 -5.16 -4.90
CA ASP A 37 -18.50 -4.76 -5.96
C ASP A 37 -17.96 -3.66 -6.90
N ARG A 38 -16.75 -3.17 -6.64
CA ARG A 38 -16.15 -2.06 -7.41
C ARG A 38 -14.63 -2.08 -7.42
N LEU A 39 -14.07 -1.40 -8.42
CA LEU A 39 -12.66 -1.06 -8.43
C LEU A 39 -12.34 -0.13 -7.26
N TRP A 40 -11.22 -0.39 -6.59
CA TRP A 40 -10.82 0.36 -5.42
C TRP A 40 -9.31 0.62 -5.41
N VAL A 41 -8.94 1.89 -5.29
CA VAL A 41 -7.54 2.31 -5.15
C VAL A 41 -7.31 2.70 -3.70
N ARG A 42 -6.32 2.05 -3.07
CA ARG A 42 -5.87 2.37 -1.71
C ARG A 42 -4.43 2.89 -1.79
N ALA A 43 -4.19 4.02 -1.13
CA ALA A 43 -2.85 4.52 -0.84
C ALA A 43 -2.45 4.11 0.58
N ASN A 44 -1.20 3.65 0.77
CA ASN A 44 -0.61 3.42 2.08
C ASN A 44 0.70 4.20 2.17
N PHE A 45 0.81 5.09 3.14
CA PHE A 45 1.93 6.01 3.31
C PHE A 45 2.24 6.18 4.80
N ILE A 46 3.49 6.55 5.08
CA ILE A 46 3.96 6.94 6.40
C ILE A 46 4.51 8.37 6.34
N ALA A 47 4.32 9.14 7.41
CA ALA A 47 4.85 10.49 7.55
C ALA A 47 5.21 10.76 9.02
N SER A 48 6.17 11.67 9.24
CA SER A 48 6.45 12.25 10.56
C SER A 48 5.33 13.21 10.99
N LEU A 49 5.36 13.62 12.27
CA LEU A 49 4.35 14.52 12.85
C LEU A 49 4.29 15.90 12.17
N ASP A 50 5.40 16.34 11.60
CA ASP A 50 5.53 17.59 10.84
C ASP A 50 5.35 17.40 9.32
N GLY A 51 4.96 16.21 8.86
CA GLY A 51 4.58 15.92 7.47
C GLY A 51 5.73 15.48 6.55
N GLY A 52 6.89 15.16 7.11
CA GLY A 52 8.02 14.60 6.35
C GLY A 52 7.78 13.14 5.95
N ALA A 53 7.99 12.81 4.67
CA ALA A 53 7.80 11.45 4.14
C ALA A 53 9.06 10.57 4.20
N THR A 54 10.22 11.13 4.53
CA THR A 54 11.51 10.41 4.49
C THR A 54 12.42 10.85 5.62
N VAL A 55 13.24 9.91 6.12
CA VAL A 55 14.40 10.19 6.96
C VAL A 55 15.62 9.62 6.25
N GLY A 56 16.60 10.48 5.92
CA GLY A 56 17.76 10.07 5.13
C GLY A 56 17.44 9.60 3.70
N GLY A 57 16.36 10.13 3.11
CA GLY A 57 15.95 9.83 1.73
C GLY A 57 15.13 8.55 1.55
N THR A 58 14.86 7.79 2.61
CA THR A 58 13.99 6.60 2.57
C THR A 58 12.89 6.68 3.62
N THR A 59 11.85 5.88 3.43
CA THR A 59 10.71 5.77 4.38
C THR A 59 11.02 4.87 5.58
N GLY A 60 12.01 3.97 5.46
CA GLY A 60 12.28 2.93 6.46
C GLY A 60 12.62 3.44 7.86
N GLY A 61 13.19 4.64 7.97
CA GLY A 61 13.51 5.27 9.25
C GLY A 61 12.29 5.74 10.06
N LEU A 62 11.11 5.81 9.45
CA LEU A 62 9.85 6.18 10.12
C LEU A 62 9.06 4.96 10.61
N GLY A 63 9.29 3.79 10.00
CA GLY A 63 8.46 2.60 10.19
C GLY A 63 8.81 1.75 11.42
N GLY A 64 7.80 1.46 12.24
CA GLY A 64 7.89 0.52 13.36
C GLY A 64 7.55 -0.93 12.98
N PRO A 65 7.51 -1.87 13.96
CA PRO A 65 7.02 -3.23 13.73
C PRO A 65 5.56 -3.27 13.28
N GLY A 66 4.69 -2.43 13.86
CA GLY A 66 3.27 -2.35 13.49
C GLY A 66 3.06 -1.85 12.05
N ASP A 67 3.84 -0.85 11.63
CA ASP A 67 3.84 -0.35 10.25
C ASP A 67 4.23 -1.46 9.26
N ARG A 68 5.29 -2.22 9.54
CA ARG A 68 5.72 -3.35 8.70
C ARG A 68 4.67 -4.45 8.61
N ALA A 69 4.01 -4.79 9.73
CA ALA A 69 2.93 -5.76 9.75
C ALA A 69 1.75 -5.31 8.87
N LEU A 70 1.32 -4.05 9.01
CA LEU A 70 0.24 -3.49 8.18
C LEU A 70 0.66 -3.39 6.71
N PHE A 71 1.87 -2.94 6.42
CA PHE A 71 2.40 -2.86 5.05
C PHE A 71 2.35 -4.22 4.34
N ASN A 72 2.80 -5.29 5.01
CA ASN A 72 2.74 -6.65 4.45
C ASN A 72 1.30 -7.13 4.26
N LEU A 73 0.44 -6.92 5.26
CA LEU A 73 -0.98 -7.26 5.17
C LEU A 73 -1.65 -6.60 3.97
N LEU A 74 -1.45 -5.29 3.77
CA LEU A 74 -2.06 -4.57 2.66
C LEU A 74 -1.60 -5.10 1.30
N ARG A 75 -0.33 -5.49 1.17
CA ARG A 75 0.18 -6.16 -0.04
C ARG A 75 -0.43 -7.54 -0.24
N ALA A 76 -0.64 -8.29 0.84
CA ALA A 76 -1.31 -9.60 0.78
C ALA A 76 -2.79 -9.50 0.39
N LEU A 77 -3.46 -8.38 0.70
CA LEU A 77 -4.86 -8.13 0.33
C LEU A 77 -5.04 -7.61 -1.10
N ALA A 78 -4.06 -6.88 -1.65
CA ALA A 78 -4.18 -6.23 -2.96
C ALA A 78 -4.12 -7.22 -4.13
N ASP A 79 -4.87 -6.96 -5.20
CA ASP A 79 -4.71 -7.71 -6.47
C ASP A 79 -3.45 -7.26 -7.22
N VAL A 80 -3.26 -5.94 -7.26
CA VAL A 80 -2.13 -5.29 -7.93
C VAL A 80 -1.54 -4.23 -7.01
N ILE A 81 -0.21 -4.21 -6.90
CA ILE A 81 0.55 -3.18 -6.20
C ILE A 81 1.10 -2.22 -7.25
N VAL A 82 0.66 -0.96 -7.20
CA VAL A 82 1.11 0.08 -8.12
C VAL A 82 2.22 0.90 -7.47
N VAL A 83 3.33 1.08 -8.17
CA VAL A 83 4.50 1.82 -7.65
C VAL A 83 5.11 2.68 -8.75
N GLY A 84 5.54 3.89 -8.41
CA GLY A 84 6.26 4.78 -9.34
C GLY A 84 7.70 4.32 -9.56
N ALA A 85 8.20 4.45 -10.79
CA ALA A 85 9.57 4.06 -11.13
C ALA A 85 10.66 4.73 -10.27
N GLY A 86 10.43 5.97 -9.82
CA GLY A 86 11.34 6.67 -8.90
C GLY A 86 11.48 5.93 -7.56
N THR A 87 10.36 5.53 -6.96
CA THR A 87 10.33 4.76 -5.71
C THR A 87 10.99 3.40 -5.89
N VAL A 88 10.71 2.69 -7.00
CA VAL A 88 11.35 1.39 -7.29
C VAL A 88 12.87 1.51 -7.28
N ARG A 89 13.42 2.61 -7.83
CA ARG A 89 14.86 2.88 -7.87
C ARG A 89 15.41 3.19 -6.48
N VAL A 90 14.80 4.14 -5.76
CA VAL A 90 15.29 4.61 -4.45
C VAL A 90 15.22 3.51 -3.39
N GLU A 91 14.10 2.79 -3.33
CA GLU A 91 13.83 1.80 -2.29
C GLU A 91 14.24 0.38 -2.72
N SER A 92 14.87 0.21 -3.90
CA SER A 92 15.36 -1.08 -4.43
C SER A 92 14.32 -2.21 -4.39
N TYR A 93 13.10 -1.93 -4.83
CA TYR A 93 11.97 -2.87 -4.76
C TYR A 93 12.25 -4.14 -5.56
N GLY A 94 12.01 -5.30 -4.94
CA GLY A 94 11.82 -6.58 -5.62
C GLY A 94 10.33 -6.91 -5.81
N GLY A 95 10.05 -8.12 -6.27
CA GLY A 95 8.70 -8.69 -6.27
C GLY A 95 8.12 -8.77 -4.86
N ALA A 96 6.79 -8.84 -4.76
CA ALA A 96 6.13 -9.07 -3.48
C ALA A 96 6.51 -10.45 -2.92
N ARG A 97 6.84 -10.51 -1.63
CA ARG A 97 7.19 -11.75 -0.93
C ARG A 97 6.13 -12.03 0.12
N LEU A 98 5.49 -13.18 0.00
CA LEU A 98 4.41 -13.61 0.88
C LEU A 98 4.79 -14.93 1.54
N THR A 99 4.43 -15.05 2.81
CA THR A 99 4.47 -16.28 3.58
C THR A 99 3.47 -17.32 3.02
N VAL A 100 3.65 -18.59 3.40
CA VAL A 100 2.74 -19.68 2.99
C VAL A 100 1.30 -19.39 3.44
N ALA A 101 1.12 -18.89 4.66
CA ALA A 101 -0.20 -18.53 5.18
C ALA A 101 -0.85 -17.41 4.35
N GLU A 102 -0.11 -16.35 4.00
CA GLU A 102 -0.65 -15.26 3.17
C GLU A 102 -1.07 -15.74 1.77
N ARG A 103 -0.31 -16.66 1.15
CA ARG A 103 -0.68 -17.28 -0.13
C ARG A 103 -1.96 -18.09 -0.03
N GLN A 104 -2.10 -18.91 1.00
CA GLN A 104 -3.32 -19.70 1.25
C GLN A 104 -4.53 -18.79 1.45
N HIS A 105 -4.38 -17.72 2.21
CA HIS A 105 -5.45 -16.74 2.41
C HIS A 105 -5.86 -16.05 1.09
N ARG A 106 -4.90 -15.75 0.20
CA ARG A 106 -5.18 -15.19 -1.12
C ARG A 106 -5.95 -16.16 -2.00
N GLN A 107 -5.50 -17.41 -2.06
CA GLN A 107 -6.19 -18.47 -2.80
C GLN A 107 -7.62 -18.69 -2.29
N ALA A 108 -7.83 -18.68 -0.98
CA ALA A 108 -9.15 -18.79 -0.37
C ALA A 108 -10.11 -17.65 -0.77
N ARG A 109 -9.58 -16.49 -1.19
CA ARG A 109 -10.35 -15.35 -1.73
C ARG A 109 -10.41 -15.33 -3.26
N GLY A 110 -9.90 -16.36 -3.94
CA GLY A 110 -9.86 -16.43 -5.40
C GLY A 110 -8.79 -15.56 -6.07
N GLN A 111 -7.80 -15.08 -5.31
CA GLN A 111 -6.68 -14.28 -5.83
C GLN A 111 -5.50 -15.18 -6.23
N SER A 112 -4.60 -14.66 -7.08
CA SER A 112 -3.29 -15.29 -7.34
C SER A 112 -2.48 -15.43 -6.05
N GLU A 113 -1.58 -16.41 -5.94
CA GLU A 113 -0.74 -16.59 -4.74
C GLU A 113 0.09 -15.35 -4.39
N VAL A 114 0.65 -14.69 -5.40
CA VAL A 114 1.46 -13.48 -5.27
C VAL A 114 0.75 -12.34 -6.01
N PRO A 115 0.62 -11.15 -5.41
CA PRO A 115 0.02 -9.99 -6.08
C PRO A 115 0.90 -9.52 -7.24
N GLN A 116 0.24 -9.06 -8.30
CA GLN A 116 0.92 -8.47 -9.43
C GLN A 116 1.56 -7.13 -9.01
N LEU A 117 2.78 -6.84 -9.47
CA LEU A 117 3.37 -5.52 -9.33
C LEU A 117 3.20 -4.76 -10.65
N ALA A 118 2.87 -3.47 -10.58
CA ALA A 118 2.75 -2.58 -11.72
C ALA A 118 3.59 -1.32 -11.52
N ILE A 119 4.58 -1.13 -12.40
CA ILE A 119 5.50 0.01 -12.37
C ILE A 119 4.96 1.11 -13.28
N VAL A 120 4.70 2.29 -12.73
CA VAL A 120 4.29 3.46 -13.51
C VAL A 120 5.51 4.27 -13.89
N THR A 121 5.68 4.52 -15.19
CA THR A 121 6.76 5.36 -15.73
C THR A 121 6.27 6.13 -16.95
N GLN A 122 6.50 7.45 -16.97
CA GLN A 122 6.21 8.25 -18.15
C GLN A 122 7.24 8.01 -19.27
N SER A 123 8.51 7.84 -18.92
CA SER A 123 9.61 7.80 -19.90
C SER A 123 9.92 6.41 -20.43
N GLY A 124 9.43 5.35 -19.78
CA GLY A 124 9.77 3.97 -20.16
C GLY A 124 11.20 3.53 -19.80
N ARG A 125 12.04 4.45 -19.31
CA ARG A 125 13.46 4.19 -19.03
C ARG A 125 13.60 3.40 -17.73
N LEU A 126 13.63 2.09 -17.85
CA LEU A 126 13.86 1.12 -16.78
C LEU A 126 15.02 0.20 -17.16
N ASP A 127 15.88 -0.11 -16.20
CA ASP A 127 17.05 -0.95 -16.43
C ASP A 127 16.69 -2.41 -16.12
N ARG A 128 17.12 -3.36 -16.98
CA ARG A 128 16.69 -4.77 -16.90
C ARG A 128 17.19 -5.49 -15.67
N ASP A 129 18.29 -5.03 -15.11
CA ASP A 129 18.96 -5.58 -13.93
C ASP A 129 18.32 -5.13 -12.61
N MET A 130 17.34 -4.21 -12.66
CA MET A 130 16.62 -3.76 -11.47
C MET A 130 16.01 -4.95 -10.69
N PRO A 131 16.08 -4.96 -9.34
CA PRO A 131 15.56 -6.06 -8.52
C PRO A 131 14.09 -6.42 -8.77
N VAL A 132 13.31 -5.46 -9.26
CA VAL A 132 11.91 -5.63 -9.61
C VAL A 132 11.70 -6.62 -10.77
N PHE A 133 12.70 -6.77 -11.64
CA PHE A 133 12.71 -7.72 -12.76
C PHE A 133 13.48 -9.00 -12.43
N THR A 134 14.53 -8.91 -11.61
CA THR A 134 15.44 -10.03 -11.34
C THR A 134 15.11 -10.82 -10.07
N ARG A 135 14.41 -10.21 -9.10
CA ARG A 135 14.05 -10.81 -7.80
C ARG A 135 12.53 -10.82 -7.61
N THR A 136 11.81 -11.44 -8.54
CA THR A 136 10.36 -11.55 -8.53
C THR A 136 9.91 -12.95 -8.96
N GLU A 137 8.79 -13.41 -8.41
CA GLU A 137 8.13 -14.66 -8.84
C GLU A 137 7.16 -14.41 -10.01
N VAL A 138 6.56 -13.21 -10.03
CA VAL A 138 5.60 -12.79 -11.06
C VAL A 138 6.23 -11.63 -11.84
N PRO A 139 6.36 -11.72 -13.18
CA PRO A 139 6.88 -10.62 -13.98
C PRO A 139 6.03 -9.35 -13.79
N PRO A 140 6.61 -8.19 -13.45
CA PRO A 140 5.85 -6.98 -13.21
C PRO A 140 5.22 -6.44 -14.52
N LEU A 141 4.10 -5.74 -14.37
CA LEU A 141 3.54 -4.91 -15.44
C LEU A 141 4.32 -3.60 -15.51
N VAL A 142 4.53 -3.09 -16.72
CA VAL A 142 5.04 -1.74 -16.93
C VAL A 142 3.94 -0.90 -17.55
N LEU A 143 3.45 0.08 -16.79
CA LEU A 143 2.44 1.03 -17.21
C LEU A 143 3.15 2.30 -17.70
N THR A 144 3.12 2.52 -19.01
CA THR A 144 3.76 3.67 -19.66
C THR A 144 2.85 4.32 -20.69
N CYS A 145 3.28 5.44 -21.28
CA CYS A 145 2.51 6.12 -22.32
C CYS A 145 2.76 5.50 -23.70
N ALA A 146 1.81 5.67 -24.62
CA ALA A 146 1.92 5.15 -25.99
C ALA A 146 3.23 5.59 -26.68
N ALA A 147 3.65 6.84 -26.45
CA ALA A 147 4.87 7.41 -27.03
C ALA A 147 6.17 6.71 -26.57
N ALA A 148 6.17 6.04 -25.41
CA ALA A 148 7.34 5.35 -24.87
C ALA A 148 7.27 3.82 -25.00
N THR A 149 6.16 3.27 -25.53
CA THR A 149 5.89 1.83 -25.47
C THR A 149 6.91 1.00 -26.26
N ASP A 150 7.24 1.41 -27.48
CA ASP A 150 8.18 0.67 -28.33
C ASP A 150 9.61 0.70 -27.77
N ASP A 151 10.09 1.88 -27.33
CA ASP A 151 11.41 2.01 -26.68
C ASP A 151 11.47 1.21 -25.37
N THR A 152 10.39 1.22 -24.58
CA THR A 152 10.29 0.40 -23.36
C THR A 152 10.39 -1.09 -23.68
N ARG A 153 9.64 -1.55 -24.70
CA ARG A 153 9.67 -2.97 -25.11
C ARG A 153 11.06 -3.36 -25.59
N GLN A 154 11.71 -2.53 -26.42
CA GLN A 154 13.06 -2.80 -26.91
C GLN A 154 14.09 -2.84 -25.79
N ARG A 155 13.98 -1.97 -24.78
CA ARG A 155 14.87 -1.94 -23.62
C ARG A 155 14.72 -3.16 -22.72
N LEU A 156 13.52 -3.72 -22.62
CA LEU A 156 13.21 -4.83 -21.72
C LEU A 156 13.23 -6.22 -22.39
N ALA A 157 13.21 -6.28 -23.73
CA ALA A 157 13.32 -7.50 -24.53
C ALA A 157 14.70 -8.15 -24.37
#